data_AF-A0A482ZGY7-F1
#
_entry.id   AF-A0A482ZGY7-F1
#
_cell.length_a   1.000
_cell.length_b   1.000
_cell.length_c   1.000
_cell.angle_alpha   90.00
_cell.angle_beta   90.00
_cell.angle_gamma   90.00
#
_symmetry.space_group_name_H-M   'P 1'
#
loop_
_entity.id
_entity.type
_entity.pdbx_description
1 polymer ?
#
loop_
_entity_poly.entity_id
_entity_poly.type
_entity_poly.pdbx_seq_one_letter_code
_entity_poly.pdbx_strand_id
1 'polypeptide(L)'
;MNETKVDDMLIEMIEPKIKEIEQRFSDGEGLTQDDINTLLLKSQYNHINHLDGKLNEVTASVSALESKFELLKTDLEGKFELLKTDLESKFELLKTDLEVTIQKALNKNMLVLVAAMGFFLTLSKLIDKF
;
A
#
# COMPACT_ATOMS: atom_id res chain seq x y z
N MET A 1 12.88 26.13 6.81
CA MET A 1 12.67 26.80 5.51
C MET A 1 12.47 28.30 5.77
N ASN A 2 13.56 29.07 5.76
CA ASN A 2 13.56 30.53 5.87
C ASN A 2 14.47 31.17 4.80
N GLU A 3 15.04 30.37 3.89
CA GLU A 3 16.10 30.81 2.96
C GLU A 3 15.56 31.50 1.71
N THR A 4 14.41 31.05 1.16
CA THR A 4 13.75 31.71 0.02
C THR A 4 13.44 33.19 0.25
N LYS A 5 13.15 33.59 1.50
CA LYS A 5 12.89 35.00 1.82
C LYS A 5 14.12 35.88 1.65
N VAL A 6 15.32 35.37 1.98
CA VAL A 6 16.54 36.17 1.86
C VAL A 6 16.91 36.33 0.40
N ASP A 7 16.81 35.26 -0.38
CA ASP A 7 17.18 35.30 -1.79
C ASP A 7 16.18 36.12 -2.63
N ASP A 8 14.88 36.03 -2.34
CA ASP A 8 13.84 36.88 -2.96
C ASP A 8 14.09 38.36 -2.65
N MET A 9 14.48 38.69 -1.41
CA MET A 9 14.84 40.06 -1.03
C MET A 9 16.08 40.56 -1.78
N LEU A 10 17.09 39.71 -1.98
CA LEU A 10 18.29 40.07 -2.73
C LEU A 10 17.97 40.37 -4.21
N ILE A 11 17.01 39.64 -4.80
CA ILE A 11 16.54 39.90 -6.15
C ILE A 11 15.76 41.19 -6.25
N GLU A 12 14.87 41.44 -5.28
CA GLU A 12 14.11 42.69 -5.21
C GLU A 12 15.04 43.92 -5.09
N MET A 13 16.17 43.77 -4.39
CA MET A 13 17.18 44.82 -4.27
C MET A 13 17.95 45.11 -5.56
N ILE A 14 18.12 44.13 -6.45
CA ILE A 14 18.81 44.34 -7.74
C ILE A 14 17.84 44.68 -8.89
N GLU A 15 16.54 44.49 -8.71
CA GLU A 15 15.49 44.79 -9.70
C GLU A 15 15.57 46.23 -10.25
N PRO A 16 15.88 47.29 -9.46
CA PRO A 16 16.04 48.64 -9.98
C PRO A 16 17.20 48.76 -10.98
N LYS A 17 18.34 48.12 -10.68
CA LYS A 17 19.49 48.09 -11.59
C LYS A 17 19.16 47.37 -12.89
N ILE A 18 18.35 46.32 -12.84
CA ILE A 18 17.97 45.57 -14.03
C ILE A 18 17.06 46.39 -14.94
N LYS A 19 16.13 47.16 -14.38
CA LYS A 19 15.32 48.11 -15.16
C LYS A 19 16.17 49.20 -15.82
N GLU A 20 17.17 49.71 -15.10
CA GLU A 20 18.14 50.67 -15.66
C GLU A 20 18.93 50.08 -16.83
N ILE A 21 19.38 48.84 -16.69
CA ILE A 21 20.08 48.09 -17.76
C ILE A 21 19.17 47.88 -18.97
N GLU A 22 17.92 47.46 -18.76
CA GLU A 22 16.93 47.25 -19.83
C GLU A 22 16.63 48.54 -20.60
N GLN A 23 16.53 49.67 -19.88
CA GLN A 23 16.29 50.97 -20.48
C GLN A 23 17.49 51.44 -21.32
N ARG A 24 18.71 51.39 -20.74
CA ARG A 24 19.96 51.71 -21.47
C ARG A 24 20.15 50.85 -22.71
N PHE A 25 19.87 49.55 -22.60
CA PHE A 25 19.93 48.63 -23.73
C PHE A 25 18.88 48.97 -24.81
N SER A 26 17.67 49.37 -24.41
CA SER A 26 16.61 49.80 -25.33
C SER A 26 16.95 51.10 -26.05
N ASP A 27 17.70 51.99 -25.40
CA ASP A 27 18.22 53.24 -25.97
C ASP A 27 19.43 53.02 -26.91
N GLY A 28 19.85 51.77 -27.11
CA GLY A 28 20.93 51.38 -28.02
C GLY A 28 22.33 51.47 -27.39
N GLU A 29 22.43 51.66 -26.08
CA GLU A 29 23.71 51.61 -25.37
C GLU A 29 24.19 50.16 -25.22
N GLY A 30 25.51 49.97 -25.28
CA GLY A 30 26.12 48.66 -25.02
C GLY A 30 26.06 48.29 -23.54
N LEU A 31 25.96 46.98 -23.27
CA LEU A 31 26.03 46.44 -21.90
C LEU A 31 27.47 46.47 -21.38
N THR A 32 27.64 46.93 -20.15
CA THR A 32 28.92 46.81 -19.44
C THR A 32 29.10 45.39 -18.88
N GLN A 33 30.32 45.04 -18.45
CA GLN A 33 30.59 43.77 -17.80
C GLN A 33 29.73 43.56 -16.53
N ASP A 34 29.51 44.62 -15.76
CA ASP A 34 28.68 44.59 -14.55
C ASP A 34 27.19 44.37 -14.88
N ASP A 35 26.72 44.95 -15.99
CA ASP A 35 25.35 44.74 -16.48
C ASP A 35 25.15 43.27 -16.86
N ILE A 36 26.10 42.68 -17.59
CA ILE A 36 26.09 41.27 -17.96
C ILE A 36 26.09 40.38 -16.71
N ASN A 37 26.97 40.66 -15.74
CA ASN A 37 27.04 39.90 -14.49
C ASN A 37 25.72 39.96 -13.72
N THR A 38 25.10 41.14 -13.64
CA THR A 38 23.81 41.34 -12.95
C THR A 38 22.70 40.53 -13.62
N LEU A 39 22.62 40.56 -14.95
CA LEU A 39 21.64 39.78 -15.71
C LEU A 39 21.88 38.26 -15.59
N LEU A 40 23.14 37.82 -15.60
CA LEU A 40 23.51 36.41 -15.38
C LEU A 40 23.07 35.94 -13.99
N LEU A 41 23.28 36.75 -12.95
CA LEU A 41 22.84 36.43 -11.59
C LEU A 41 21.31 36.30 -11.50
N LYS A 42 20.54 37.22 -12.10
CA LYS A 42 19.07 37.09 -12.17
C LYS A 42 18.63 35.83 -12.92
N SER A 43 19.27 35.53 -14.05
CA SER A 43 18.97 34.33 -14.83
C SER A 43 19.22 33.05 -14.03
N GLN A 44 20.38 32.96 -13.36
CA GLN A 44 20.73 31.83 -12.50
C GLN A 44 19.77 31.69 -11.32
N TYR A 45 19.42 32.80 -10.67
CA TYR A 45 18.44 32.80 -9.59
C TYR A 45 17.10 32.22 -10.04
N ASN A 46 16.55 32.74 -11.15
CA ASN A 46 15.28 32.26 -11.68
C ASN A 46 15.30 30.77 -12.00
N HIS A 47 16.42 30.28 -12.57
CA HIS A 47 16.60 28.88 -12.86
C HIS A 47 16.66 28.02 -11.58
N ILE A 48 17.41 28.45 -10.56
CA ILE A 48 17.51 27.74 -9.27
C ILE A 48 16.15 27.72 -8.57
N ASN A 49 15.42 28.84 -8.57
CA ASN A 49 14.09 28.92 -7.96
C ASN A 49 13.10 27.98 -8.67
N HIS A 50 13.16 27.88 -10.01
CA HIS A 50 12.36 26.90 -10.75
C HIS A 50 12.71 25.46 -10.39
N LEU A 51 14.01 25.14 -10.27
CA LEU A 51 14.48 23.82 -9.85
C LEU A 51 14.03 23.48 -8.43
N ASP A 52 14.06 24.43 -7.49
CA ASP A 52 13.55 24.22 -6.13
C ASP A 52 12.05 23.92 -6.13
N GLY A 53 11.28 24.64 -6.94
CA GLY A 53 9.86 24.32 -7.19
C GLY A 53 9.66 22.88 -7.67
N LYS A 54 10.47 22.43 -8.64
CA LYS A 54 10.43 21.04 -9.14
C LYS A 54 10.86 20.02 -8.08
N LEU A 55 11.84 20.36 -7.25
CA LEU A 55 12.27 19.50 -6.14
C LEU A 55 11.17 19.34 -5.10
N ASN A 56 10.45 20.42 -4.78
CA ASN A 56 9.30 20.38 -3.88
C ASN A 56 8.16 19.53 -4.47
N GLU A 57 7.88 19.64 -5.77
CA GLU A 57 6.90 18.77 -6.47
C GLU A 57 7.30 17.28 -6.41
N VAL A 58 8.58 16.96 -6.64
CA VAL A 58 9.10 15.59 -6.55
C VAL A 58 9.02 15.07 -5.12
N THR A 59 9.41 15.89 -4.14
CA THR A 59 9.35 15.53 -2.71
C THR A 59 7.92 15.21 -2.29
N ALA A 60 6.95 16.05 -2.70
CA ALA A 60 5.54 15.80 -2.45
C ALA A 60 5.05 14.52 -3.14
N SER A 61 5.48 14.28 -4.38
CA SER A 61 5.12 13.08 -5.14
C SER A 61 5.68 11.80 -4.51
N VAL A 62 6.91 11.83 -4.01
CA VAL A 62 7.55 10.71 -3.29
C VAL A 62 6.81 10.43 -1.99
N SER A 63 6.52 11.46 -1.18
CA SER A 63 5.77 11.29 0.07
C SER A 63 4.36 10.72 -0.17
N ALA A 64 3.69 11.15 -1.24
CA ALA A 64 2.41 10.59 -1.64
C ALA A 64 2.54 9.13 -2.12
N LEU A 65 3.63 8.77 -2.78
CA LEU A 65 3.91 7.40 -3.22
C LEU A 65 4.20 6.47 -2.03
N GLU A 66 4.98 6.92 -1.05
CA GLU A 66 5.23 6.20 0.20
C GLU A 66 3.91 5.93 0.94
N SER A 67 3.05 6.95 1.04
CA SER A 67 1.72 6.80 1.66
C SER A 67 0.86 5.76 0.94
N LYS A 68 0.87 5.74 -0.41
CA LYS A 68 0.17 4.72 -1.20
C LYS A 68 0.73 3.32 -0.98
N PHE A 69 2.05 3.20 -0.80
CA PHE A 69 2.70 1.92 -0.56
C PHE A 69 2.33 1.34 0.81
N GLU A 70 2.31 2.17 1.85
CA GLU A 70 1.84 1.75 3.19
C GLU A 70 0.38 1.30 3.17
N LEU A 71 -0.50 2.04 2.47
CA LEU A 71 -1.91 1.63 2.32
C LEU A 71 -2.04 0.28 1.59
N LEU A 72 -1.26 0.08 0.52
CA LEU A 72 -1.25 -1.20 -0.21
C LEU A 72 -0.76 -2.34 0.68
N LYS A 73 0.28 -2.11 1.48
CA LYS A 73 0.80 -3.09 2.42
C LYS A 73 -0.25 -3.48 3.46
N THR A 74 -0.92 -2.51 4.08
CA THR A 74 -1.99 -2.79 5.05
C THR A 74 -3.18 -3.53 4.43
N ASP A 75 -3.59 -3.18 3.20
CA ASP A 75 -4.66 -3.91 2.49
C ASP A 75 -4.27 -5.37 2.22
N LEU A 76 -3.03 -5.61 1.80
CA LEU A 76 -2.51 -6.96 1.57
C LEU A 76 -2.44 -7.77 2.87
N GLU A 77 -1.91 -7.19 3.96
CA GLU A 77 -1.88 -7.83 5.27
C GLU A 77 -3.30 -8.22 5.73
N GLY A 78 -4.27 -7.31 5.58
CA GLY A 78 -5.68 -7.59 5.89
C GLY A 78 -6.27 -8.73 5.06
N LYS A 79 -6.00 -8.77 3.75
CA LYS A 79 -6.44 -9.85 2.86
C LYS A 79 -5.82 -11.19 3.23
N PHE A 80 -4.55 -11.21 3.62
CA PHE A 80 -3.87 -12.44 4.05
C PHE A 80 -4.46 -12.98 5.36
N GLU A 81 -4.72 -12.12 6.35
CA GLU A 81 -5.36 -12.56 7.60
C GLU A 81 -6.78 -13.10 7.36
N LEU A 82 -7.58 -12.43 6.52
CA LEU A 82 -8.91 -12.93 6.16
C LEU A 82 -8.85 -14.29 5.46
N LEU A 83 -7.91 -14.47 4.53
CA LEU A 83 -7.71 -15.75 3.85
C LEU A 83 -7.31 -16.85 4.84
N LYS A 84 -6.41 -16.54 5.77
CA LYS A 84 -5.97 -17.47 6.81
C LYS A 84 -7.14 -17.91 7.69
N THR A 85 -7.94 -16.97 8.18
CA THR A 85 -9.12 -17.28 9.01
C THR A 85 -10.16 -18.10 8.24
N ASP A 86 -10.42 -17.79 6.97
CA ASP A 86 -11.33 -18.58 6.12
C ASP A 86 -10.84 -20.02 5.94
N LEU A 87 -9.54 -20.21 5.71
CA LEU A 87 -8.94 -21.54 5.61
C LEU A 87 -9.00 -22.32 6.92
N GLU A 88 -8.70 -21.69 8.05
CA GLU A 88 -8.81 -22.30 9.38
C GLU A 88 -10.25 -22.74 9.66
N SER A 89 -11.24 -21.88 9.37
CA SER A 89 -12.66 -22.21 9.53
C SER A 89 -13.09 -23.38 8.64
N LYS A 90 -12.68 -23.40 7.37
CA LYS A 90 -12.98 -24.51 6.45
C LYS A 90 -12.34 -25.81 6.91
N PHE A 91 -11.14 -25.76 7.47
CA PHE A 91 -10.47 -26.95 7.98
C PHE A 91 -11.18 -27.54 9.21
N GLU A 92 -11.62 -26.69 10.15
CA GLU A 92 -12.41 -27.13 11.31
C GLU A 92 -13.77 -27.72 10.91
N LEU A 93 -14.44 -27.11 9.92
CA LEU A 93 -15.67 -27.68 9.35
C LEU A 93 -15.40 -29.06 8.72
N LEU A 94 -14.35 -29.18 7.91
CA LEU A 94 -13.98 -30.46 7.28
C LEU A 94 -13.68 -31.53 8.34
N LYS A 95 -12.96 -31.18 9.40
CA LYS A 95 -12.67 -32.08 10.51
C LYS A 95 -13.95 -32.55 11.20
N THR A 96 -14.88 -31.63 11.47
CA THR A 96 -16.17 -31.94 12.09
C THR A 96 -17.00 -32.86 11.20
N ASP A 97 -17.06 -32.58 9.90
CA ASP A 97 -17.80 -33.41 8.93
C ASP A 97 -17.21 -34.83 8.84
N LEU A 98 -15.88 -34.97 8.88
CA LEU A 98 -15.21 -36.26 8.94
C LEU A 98 -15.55 -37.02 10.22
N GLU A 99 -15.48 -36.37 11.39
CA GLU A 99 -15.84 -36.98 12.67
C GLU A 99 -17.29 -37.48 12.67
N VAL A 100 -18.23 -36.65 12.22
CA VAL A 100 -19.66 -37.02 12.11
C VAL A 100 -19.85 -38.18 11.14
N THR A 101 -19.18 -38.16 10.00
CA THR A 101 -19.28 -39.22 8.98
C THR A 101 -18.76 -40.55 9.52
N ILE A 102 -17.61 -40.53 10.19
CA ILE A 102 -17.01 -41.72 10.83
C ILE A 102 -17.95 -42.24 11.92
N GLN A 103 -18.45 -41.39 12.81
CA GLN A 103 -19.39 -41.80 13.86
C GLN A 103 -20.66 -42.42 13.27
N LYS A 104 -21.23 -41.82 12.22
CA LYS A 104 -22.42 -42.34 11.55
C LYS A 104 -22.17 -43.72 10.93
N ALA A 105 -21.01 -43.92 10.29
CA ALA A 105 -20.61 -45.21 9.73
C ALA A 105 -20.41 -46.27 10.82
N LEU A 106 -19.73 -45.92 11.92
CA LEU A 106 -19.52 -46.82 13.06
C LEU A 106 -20.84 -47.21 13.73
N ASN A 107 -21.72 -46.24 14.00
CA ASN A 107 -23.02 -46.50 14.61
C ASN A 107 -23.90 -47.39 13.73
N LYS A 108 -23.89 -47.18 12.42
CA LYS A 108 -24.61 -48.03 11.46
C LYS A 108 -24.09 -49.47 11.49
N ASN A 109 -22.77 -49.66 11.46
CA ASN A 109 -22.16 -50.99 11.52
C ASN A 109 -22.44 -51.69 12.86
N MET A 110 -22.38 -50.96 13.97
CA MET A 110 -22.70 -51.49 15.30
C MET A 110 -24.15 -51.95 15.39
N LEU A 111 -25.11 -51.17 14.86
CA LEU A 111 -26.51 -51.56 14.84
C LEU A 111 -26.74 -52.84 14.02
N VAL A 112 -26.08 -52.99 12.88
CA VAL A 112 -26.16 -54.22 12.06
C VAL A 112 -25.59 -55.42 12.83
N LEU A 113 -24.45 -55.25 13.51
CA LEU A 113 -23.85 -56.31 14.33
C LEU A 113 -24.79 -56.73 15.49
N VAL A 114 -25.36 -55.76 16.20
CA VAL A 114 -26.31 -56.02 17.29
C VAL A 114 -27.56 -56.74 16.78
N ALA A 115 -28.10 -56.32 15.63
CA ALA A 115 -29.24 -56.98 15.01
C ALA A 115 -28.92 -58.43 14.61
N ALA A 116 -27.74 -58.67 14.01
CA ALA A 116 -27.29 -60.01 13.65
C ALA A 116 -27.13 -60.92 14.88
N MET A 117 -26.48 -60.44 15.96
CA MET A 117 -26.35 -61.19 17.21
C MET A 117 -27.71 -61.50 17.83
N GLY A 118 -28.62 -60.53 17.86
CA GLY A 118 -30.00 -60.74 18.34
C GLY A 118 -30.72 -61.83 17.54
N PHE A 119 -30.60 -61.79 16.21
CA PHE A 119 -31.15 -62.81 15.32
C PHE A 119 -30.56 -64.21 15.63
N PHE A 120 -29.24 -64.34 15.72
CA PHE A 120 -28.59 -65.61 16.08
C PHE A 120 -29.06 -66.16 17.44
N LEU A 121 -29.17 -65.32 18.46
CA LEU A 121 -29.65 -65.74 19.79
C LEU A 121 -31.10 -66.24 19.74
N THR A 122 -31.97 -65.61 18.95
CA THR A 122 -33.35 -66.07 18.78
C THR A 122 -33.44 -67.40 18.05
N LEU A 123 -32.64 -67.59 16.99
CA LEU A 123 -32.55 -68.86 16.27
C LEU A 123 -32.01 -69.99 17.16
N SER A 124 -30.95 -69.73 17.92
CA SER A 124 -30.36 -70.72 18.83
C SER A 124 -31.38 -71.20 19.88
N LYS A 125 -32.16 -70.28 20.46
CA LYS A 125 -33.21 -70.63 21.42
C LYS A 125 -34.37 -71.42 20.80
N LEU A 126 -34.69 -71.18 19.53
CA LEU A 126 -35.71 -71.94 18.82
C LEU A 126 -35.26 -73.39 18.58
N ILE A 127 -34.00 -73.57 18.17
CA ILE A 127 -33.41 -74.90 17.94
C ILE A 127 -33.35 -75.71 19.24
N ASP A 128 -32.92 -75.11 20.36
CA ASP A 128 -32.87 -75.80 21.67
C ASP A 128 -34.25 -76.28 22.19
N LYS A 129 -35.34 -75.73 21.66
CA LYS A 129 -36.72 -76.05 22.08
C LYS A 129 -37.39 -77.12 21.22
N PHE A 130 -36.76 -77.50 20.11
CA PHE A 130 -37.16 -78.60 19.22
C PHE A 130 -36.39 -79.88 19.57
#